data_AF-A0A0L7M438-F1
#
_entry.id   AF-A0A0L7M438-F1
#
_cell.length_a   1.000
_cell.length_b   1.000
_cell.length_c   1.000
_cell.angle_alpha   90.00
_cell.angle_beta   90.00
_cell.angle_gamma   90.00
#
_symmetry.space_group_name_H-M   'P 1'
#
loop_
_entity.id
_entity.type
_entity.pdbx_description
1 polymer ?
#
loop_
_entity_poly.entity_id
_entity_poly.type
_entity_poly.pdbx_seq_one_letter_code
_entity_poly.pdbx_strand_id
1 'polypeptide(L)'
;MLSMKKTWNKIMKKEQKYFDICKEQKLIKFVGYPTKLSIKAFMLTLIGYNKPFDRHEWYIDRCGITIKYIIDYYEGKKEKIPAASIILVPDHTSSIKCNR
;
A
#
# COMPACT_ATOMS: atom_id res chain seq x y z
N MET A 1 -14.98 -10.96 -2.25
CA MET A 1 -15.00 -9.77 -1.38
C MET A 1 -13.74 -9.74 -0.52
N LEU A 2 -12.61 -9.24 -1.03
CA LEU A 2 -11.41 -9.08 -0.18
C LEU A 2 -11.63 -7.90 0.75
N SER A 3 -11.73 -8.19 2.04
CA SER A 3 -11.96 -7.20 3.09
C SER A 3 -10.67 -6.44 3.43
N MET A 4 -10.77 -5.11 3.56
CA MET A 4 -9.74 -4.19 4.09
C MET A 4 -9.02 -4.76 5.32
N LYS A 5 -9.74 -5.48 6.19
CA LYS A 5 -9.19 -6.15 7.39
C LYS A 5 -8.07 -7.16 7.07
N LYS A 6 -8.22 -7.94 6.00
CA LYS A 6 -7.19 -8.92 5.58
C LYS A 6 -5.93 -8.21 5.08
N THR A 7 -6.10 -7.10 4.36
CA THR A 7 -4.97 -6.30 3.88
C THR A 7 -4.24 -5.63 5.04
N TRP A 8 -4.98 -5.04 5.99
CA TRP A 8 -4.38 -4.45 7.18
C TRP A 8 -3.53 -5.46 7.96
N ASN A 9 -4.07 -6.65 8.23
CA ASN A 9 -3.32 -7.71 8.92
C ASN A 9 -2.02 -8.10 8.18
N LYS A 10 -2.03 -8.09 6.83
CA LYS A 10 -0.81 -8.34 6.05
C LYS A 10 0.19 -7.20 6.16
N ILE A 11 -0.28 -5.95 6.18
CA ILE A 11 0.58 -4.78 6.36
C ILE A 11 1.18 -4.82 7.76
N MET A 12 0.39 -5.01 8.82
CA MET A 12 0.89 -5.12 10.18
C MET A 12 1.91 -6.26 10.35
N LYS A 13 1.71 -7.42 9.70
CA LYS A 13 2.71 -8.49 9.68
C LYS A 13 4.02 -8.10 8.99
N LYS A 14 3.96 -7.29 7.92
CA LYS A 14 5.17 -6.75 7.26
C LYS A 14 5.86 -5.71 8.15
N GLU A 15 5.07 -4.82 8.74
CA GLU A 15 5.51 -3.79 9.68
C GLU A 15 6.11 -4.39 10.95
N GLN A 16 5.73 -5.62 11.31
CA GLN A 16 6.24 -6.27 12.50
C GLN A 16 7.77 -6.42 12.50
N LYS A 17 8.37 -6.55 11.31
CA LYS A 17 9.82 -6.62 11.14
C LYS A 17 10.55 -5.30 11.44
N TYR A 18 9.82 -4.20 11.53
CA TYR A 18 10.35 -2.86 11.76
C TYR A 18 10.07 -2.36 13.19
N PHE A 19 9.49 -3.19 14.07
CA PHE A 19 9.26 -2.82 15.48
C PHE A 19 10.55 -2.48 16.24
N ASP A 20 11.67 -3.11 15.87
CA ASP A 20 12.97 -2.85 16.49
C ASP A 20 13.50 -1.44 16.19
N ILE A 21 13.10 -0.86 15.04
CA ILE A 21 13.48 0.49 14.63
C ILE A 21 12.49 1.51 15.21
N CYS A 22 11.21 1.15 15.23
CA CYS A 22 10.16 2.02 15.72
C CYS A 22 9.05 1.21 16.38
N LYS A 23 8.89 1.39 17.69
CA LYS A 23 7.86 0.68 18.48
C LYS A 23 6.44 1.14 18.18
N GLU A 24 6.26 2.35 17.64
CA GLU A 24 4.95 2.95 17.44
C GLU A 24 4.67 3.18 15.96
N GLN A 25 3.73 2.38 15.42
CA GLN A 25 3.31 2.45 14.02
C GLN A 25 1.83 2.84 14.00
N LYS A 26 1.51 3.99 13.42
CA LYS A 26 0.15 4.53 13.42
C LYS A 26 -0.35 4.73 12.00
N LEU A 27 -1.60 4.34 11.75
CA LEU A 27 -2.27 4.72 10.51
C LEU A 27 -2.61 6.21 10.58
N ILE A 28 -1.95 7.03 9.77
CA ILE A 28 -2.18 8.48 9.73
C ILE A 28 -3.41 8.77 8.87
N LYS A 29 -3.46 8.15 7.68
CA LYS A 29 -4.43 8.54 6.66
C LYS A 29 -4.80 7.36 5.78
N PHE A 30 -6.08 7.29 5.46
CA PHE A 30 -6.64 6.37 4.50
C PHE A 30 -7.31 7.20 3.41
N VAL A 31 -6.86 7.06 2.16
CA VAL A 31 -7.40 7.81 1.03
C VAL A 31 -7.73 6.86 -0.11
N GLY A 32 -8.98 6.87 -0.55
CA GLY A 32 -9.41 6.19 -1.78
C GLY A 32 -9.03 7.01 -3.01
N TYR A 33 -8.40 6.39 -4.00
CA TYR A 33 -8.06 7.00 -5.28
C TYR A 33 -8.58 6.14 -6.43
N PRO A 34 -9.90 6.14 -6.70
CA PRO A 34 -10.51 5.28 -7.72
C PRO A 34 -10.04 5.63 -9.15
N THR A 35 -9.68 6.88 -9.39
CA THR A 35 -9.28 7.38 -10.72
C THR A 35 -7.79 7.18 -11.02
N LYS A 36 -6.94 7.11 -9.99
CA LYS A 36 -5.48 7.12 -10.16
C LYS A 36 -4.95 5.71 -10.36
N LEU A 37 -4.24 5.44 -11.45
CA LEU A 37 -3.55 4.16 -11.65
C LEU A 37 -2.21 4.13 -10.91
N SER A 38 -1.89 3.02 -10.25
CA SER A 38 -0.55 2.76 -9.75
C SER A 38 0.39 2.56 -10.93
N ILE A 39 1.69 2.89 -10.81
CA ILE A 39 2.67 2.66 -11.89
C ILE A 39 2.63 1.18 -12.32
N LYS A 40 2.50 0.28 -11.35
CA LYS A 40 2.36 -1.15 -11.61
C LYS A 40 1.07 -1.48 -12.35
N ALA A 41 -0.05 -0.91 -11.92
CA ALA A 41 -1.34 -1.11 -12.58
C ALA A 41 -1.33 -0.57 -14.01
N PHE A 42 -0.69 0.58 -14.24
CA PHE A 42 -0.50 1.16 -15.57
C PHE A 42 0.29 0.23 -16.50
N MET A 43 1.42 -0.29 -16.03
CA MET A 43 2.22 -1.28 -16.78
C MET A 43 1.42 -2.56 -17.08
N LEU A 44 0.66 -3.06 -16.10
CA LEU A 44 -0.19 -4.24 -16.29
C LEU A 44 -1.29 -4.00 -17.31
N THR A 45 -1.95 -2.84 -17.26
CA THR A 45 -2.95 -2.44 -18.27
C THR A 45 -2.34 -2.33 -19.66
N LEU A 46 -1.09 -1.85 -19.78
CA LEU A 46 -0.39 -1.79 -21.07
C LEU A 46 -0.15 -3.18 -21.68
N ILE A 47 0.01 -4.21 -20.84
CA ILE A 47 0.21 -5.61 -21.26
C ILE A 47 -1.14 -6.35 -21.43
N GLY A 48 -2.27 -5.64 -21.29
CA GLY A 48 -3.61 -6.19 -21.51
C GLY A 48 -4.27 -6.82 -20.28
N TYR A 49 -3.73 -6.59 -19.07
CA TYR A 49 -4.37 -7.01 -17.82
C TYR A 49 -5.47 -6.03 -17.37
N ASN A 50 -6.42 -6.53 -16.59
CA ASN A 50 -7.52 -5.72 -16.07
C ASN A 50 -7.04 -4.65 -15.08
N LYS A 51 -7.60 -3.44 -15.22
CA LYS A 51 -7.37 -2.33 -14.27
C LYS A 51 -7.94 -2.70 -12.89
N PRO A 52 -7.26 -2.30 -11.78
CA PRO A 52 -7.84 -2.47 -10.45
C PRO A 52 -9.16 -1.70 -10.31
N PHE A 53 -10.15 -2.34 -9.72
CA PHE A 53 -11.48 -1.75 -9.51
C PHE A 53 -11.48 -0.76 -8.35
N ASP A 54 -10.59 -0.95 -7.39
CA ASP A 54 -10.51 -0.14 -6.19
C ASP A 54 -9.06 0.04 -5.74
N ARG A 55 -8.60 1.29 -5.69
CA ARG A 55 -7.25 1.65 -5.24
C ARG A 55 -7.32 2.52 -4.00
N HIS A 56 -6.49 2.17 -3.04
CA HIS A 56 -6.34 2.91 -1.79
C HIS A 56 -4.89 3.25 -1.50
N GLU A 57 -4.67 4.41 -0.89
CA GLU A 57 -3.38 4.86 -0.36
C GLU A 57 -3.48 4.92 1.16
N TRP A 58 -2.63 4.14 1.83
CA TRP A 58 -2.56 4.06 3.29
C TRP A 58 -1.25 4.70 3.72
N TYR A 59 -1.35 5.67 4.62
CA TYR A 59 -0.21 6.39 5.15
C TYR A 59 0.03 5.92 6.57
N ILE A 60 1.22 5.38 6.82
CA ILE A 60 1.62 4.87 8.12
C ILE A 60 2.77 5.72 8.63
N ASP A 61 2.66 6.21 9.86
CA ASP A 61 3.75 6.88 10.56
C ASP A 61 4.65 5.82 11.19
N ARG A 62 5.95 5.97 10.96
CA ARG A 62 7.02 5.26 11.67
C ARG A 62 7.91 6.29 12.34
N CYS A 63 7.60 6.64 13.59
CA CYS A 63 8.43 7.52 14.41
C CYS A 63 8.79 8.85 13.70
N GLY A 64 7.82 9.46 13.01
CA GLY A 64 8.00 10.71 12.26
C GLY A 64 8.30 10.52 10.76
N ILE A 65 8.49 9.30 10.29
CA ILE A 65 8.63 8.97 8.87
C ILE A 65 7.29 8.46 8.35
N THR A 66 6.67 9.22 7.44
CA THR A 66 5.44 8.80 6.79
C THR A 66 5.75 7.87 5.62
N ILE A 67 5.15 6.68 5.64
CA ILE A 67 5.31 5.67 4.59
C ILE A 67 3.97 5.44 3.91
N LYS A 68 4.02 5.43 2.59
CA LYS A 68 2.85 5.27 1.74
C LYS A 68 2.76 3.87 1.19
N TYR A 69 1.65 3.21 1.47
CA TYR A 69 1.25 1.95 0.88
C TYR A 69 0.19 2.18 -0.18
N ILE A 70 0.46 1.76 -1.42
CA ILE A 70 -0.54 1.71 -2.48
C ILE A 70 -1.11 0.30 -2.53
N ILE A 71 -2.42 0.19 -2.37
CA ILE A 71 -3.15 -1.07 -2.38
C ILE A 71 -4.11 -1.05 -3.56
N ASP A 72 -3.85 -1.94 -4.52
CA ASP A 72 -4.70 -2.13 -5.69
C ASP A 72 -5.49 -3.43 -5.51
N TYR A 73 -6.82 -3.35 -5.54
CA TYR A 73 -7.71 -4.50 -5.52
C TYR A 73 -8.15 -4.88 -6.93
N TYR A 74 -8.04 -6.17 -7.24
CA TYR A 74 -8.40 -6.73 -8.54
C TYR A 74 -9.58 -7.68 -8.40
N GLU A 75 -10.51 -7.66 -9.37
CA GLU A 75 -11.60 -8.63 -9.43
C GLU A 75 -11.00 -9.97 -9.86
N GLY A 76 -10.62 -10.78 -8.87
CA GLY A 76 -10.00 -12.08 -9.07
C GLY A 76 -10.97 -13.07 -9.70
N LYS A 77 -11.15 -13.01 -11.02
CA LYS A 77 -11.91 -14.01 -11.78
C LYS A 77 -11.16 -14.65 -12.95
N LYS A 78 -10.07 -14.06 -13.51
CA LYS A 78 -9.39 -14.66 -14.67
C LYS A 78 -7.87 -14.51 -14.77
N GLU A 79 -7.22 -13.69 -13.95
CA GLU A 79 -5.80 -13.34 -14.16
C GLU A 79 -4.90 -13.91 -13.05
N LYS A 80 -3.65 -14.24 -13.39
CA LYS A 80 -2.60 -14.70 -12.45
C LYS A 80 -2.19 -13.63 -11.41
N ILE A 81 -2.93 -12.54 -11.30
CA ILE A 81 -2.65 -11.43 -10.41
C ILE A 81 -3.30 -11.72 -9.05
N PRO A 82 -2.56 -11.52 -7.93
CA PRO A 82 -3.16 -11.65 -6.60
C PRO A 82 -4.30 -10.65 -6.44
N ALA A 83 -5.38 -11.08 -5.80
CA ALA A 83 -6.58 -10.26 -5.67
C ALA A 83 -6.39 -8.94 -4.88
N ALA A 84 -5.27 -8.79 -4.17
CA ALA A 84 -4.80 -7.51 -3.65
C ALA A 84 -3.28 -7.39 -3.84
N SER A 85 -2.86 -6.27 -4.40
CA SER A 85 -1.47 -5.89 -4.67
C SER A 85 -1.09 -4.78 -3.71
N ILE A 86 -0.07 -5.01 -2.85
CA ILE A 86 0.41 -4.04 -1.86
C ILE A 86 1.80 -3.57 -2.30
N ILE A 87 1.93 -2.29 -2.63
CA ILE A 87 3.17 -1.66 -3.08
C ILE A 87 3.60 -0.66 -2.02
N LEU A 88 4.83 -0.82 -1.55
CA LEU A 88 5.50 0.15 -0.70
C LEU A 88 6.07 1.24 -1.59
N VAL A 89 5.65 2.48 -1.36
CA VAL A 89 6.27 3.65 -1.99
C VAL A 89 7.01 4.41 -0.90
N PRO A 90 8.35 4.35 -0.86
CA PRO A 90 9.12 5.22 0.01
C PRO A 90 8.80 6.66 -0.39
N ASP A 91 8.46 7.49 0.59
CA ASP A 91 8.15 8.88 0.32
C ASP A 91 9.46 9.63 0.01
N HIS A 92 9.66 10.02 -1.25
CA HIS A 92 10.80 10.85 -1.65
C HIS A 92 10.75 12.26 -1.03
N THR A 93 9.62 12.66 -0.43
CA THR A 93 9.45 13.99 0.17
C THR A 93 9.73 14.05 1.68
N SER A 94 9.89 12.91 2.38
CA SER A 94 10.29 12.91 3.79
C SER A 94 11.81 13.02 3.93
N SER A 95 12.33 14.22 3.65
CA SER A 95 13.59 14.67 4.23
C SER A 95 13.39 15.02 5.70
N ILE A 96 13.11 14.05 6.58
CA ILE A 96 13.15 14.31 8.04
C ILE A 96 13.89 13.17 8.74
N LYS A 97 14.98 13.61 9.35
CA LYS A 97 15.97 12.89 10.15
C LYS A 97 15.27 11.98 11.18
N CYS A 98 15.71 10.73 11.29
CA CYS A 98 15.74 10.07 12.59
C CYS A 98 16.61 10.94 13.50
N ASN A 99 16.00 11.82 14.29
CA ASN A 99 16.72 12.37 15.44
C ASN A 99 16.80 11.22 16.45
N ARG A 100 18.04 10.78 16.64
CA ARG A 100 18.51 9.84 17.64
C ARG A 100 18.22 10.36 19.05
#